data_AF-H2YLN2-F1
#
_entry.id   AF-H2YLN2-F1
#
_cell.length_a   1.000
_cell.length_b   1.000
_cell.length_c   1.000
_cell.angle_alpha   90.00
_cell.angle_beta   90.00
_cell.angle_gamma   90.00
#
_symmetry.space_group_name_H-M   'P 1'
#
loop_
_entity.id
_entity.type
_entity.pdbx_description
1 polymer ?
#
loop_
_entity_poly.entity_id
_entity_poly.type
_entity_poly.pdbx_seq_one_letter_code
_entity_poly.pdbx_strand_id
1 'polypeptide(L)'
;NSCPRDCSEHGRCIDGLCQCHRGYGGEDCAKADCPNACSGHGSCNKHGRCQCWGQWSGEDCSTRSCPNECNGKGICDNGNCICDITYSGCHTNLHICHFYCTGSDCGRRSCVNDCNGHGRCEEESGRCRCNGNWEGDDCSVRRCPRDCSGHGECINGRCRCDEQWAGKACRVLRCLNGCSSNGKCRNGTCECSQEWTGPDCSAPQ
;
A
#
# COMPACT_ATOMS: atom_id res chain seq x y z
N ASN A 1 -34.99 -57.55 -21.17
CA ASN A 1 -33.97 -56.55 -21.56
C ASN A 1 -32.70 -56.81 -20.78
N SER A 2 -31.60 -57.08 -21.47
CA SER A 2 -30.27 -57.23 -20.86
C SER A 2 -29.61 -55.86 -20.68
N CYS A 3 -28.96 -55.63 -19.55
CA CYS A 3 -28.23 -54.39 -19.32
C CYS A 3 -26.85 -54.40 -19.99
N PRO A 4 -26.35 -53.24 -20.46
CA PRO A 4 -25.03 -53.14 -21.07
C PRO A 4 -23.93 -53.49 -20.06
N ARG A 5 -23.07 -54.45 -20.44
CA ARG A 5 -21.97 -55.01 -19.62
C ARG A 5 -22.33 -55.34 -18.17
N ASP A 6 -23.56 -55.78 -17.92
CA ASP A 6 -24.06 -56.05 -16.56
C ASP A 6 -23.83 -54.89 -15.58
N CYS A 7 -24.00 -53.66 -16.08
CA CYS A 7 -23.74 -52.42 -15.34
C CYS A 7 -22.34 -52.34 -14.72
N SER A 8 -21.36 -53.02 -15.33
CA SER A 8 -19.95 -53.07 -14.93
C SER A 8 -19.74 -53.37 -13.44
N GLU A 9 -20.66 -54.12 -12.83
CA GLU A 9 -20.71 -54.42 -11.38
C GLU A 9 -20.83 -53.19 -10.46
N HIS A 10 -21.18 -52.04 -11.05
CA HIS A 10 -21.26 -50.74 -10.38
C HIS A 10 -22.66 -50.12 -10.48
N GLY A 11 -23.68 -50.94 -10.70
CA GLY A 11 -25.07 -50.50 -10.72
C GLY A 11 -26.06 -51.65 -10.61
N ARG A 12 -27.34 -51.30 -10.53
CA ARG A 12 -28.46 -52.25 -10.59
C ARG A 12 -29.08 -52.20 -11.98
N CYS A 13 -29.31 -53.37 -12.57
CA CYS A 13 -30.03 -53.49 -13.83
C CYS A 13 -31.54 -53.39 -13.60
N ILE A 14 -32.21 -52.39 -14.20
CA ILE A 14 -33.65 -52.17 -14.10
C ILE A 14 -34.20 -51.97 -15.52
N ASP A 15 -35.00 -52.92 -15.99
CA ASP A 15 -35.66 -52.90 -17.31
C ASP A 15 -34.75 -52.67 -18.53
N GLY A 16 -33.45 -53.01 -18.41
CA GLY A 16 -32.45 -52.83 -19.46
C GLY A 16 -31.62 -51.55 -19.35
N LEU A 17 -31.88 -50.73 -18.33
CA LEU A 17 -31.11 -49.53 -18.00
C LEU A 17 -30.32 -49.77 -16.71
N CYS A 18 -29.09 -49.24 -16.65
CA CYS A 18 -28.26 -49.32 -15.46
C CYS A 18 -28.52 -48.14 -14.52
N GLN A 19 -28.96 -48.43 -13.30
CA GLN A 19 -29.00 -47.48 -12.21
C GLN A 19 -27.68 -47.56 -11.42
N CYS A 20 -26.78 -46.62 -11.65
CA CYS A 20 -25.43 -46.67 -11.09
C CYS A 20 -25.38 -46.44 -9.58
N HIS A 21 -24.43 -47.10 -8.93
CA HIS A 21 -24.05 -46.84 -7.55
C HIS A 21 -23.35 -45.48 -7.42
N ARG A 22 -23.37 -44.90 -6.22
CA ARG A 22 -22.78 -43.59 -5.96
C ARG A 22 -21.30 -43.57 -6.38
N GLY A 23 -20.91 -42.57 -7.17
CA GLY A 23 -19.55 -42.43 -7.70
C GLY A 23 -19.33 -43.17 -9.04
N TYR A 24 -20.40 -43.70 -9.65
CA TYR A 24 -20.36 -44.33 -10.96
C TYR A 24 -21.47 -43.78 -11.86
N GLY A 25 -21.19 -43.70 -13.16
CA GLY A 25 -22.06 -43.13 -14.17
C GLY A 25 -21.77 -43.65 -15.57
N GLY A 26 -22.55 -43.18 -16.55
CA GLY A 26 -22.57 -43.73 -17.91
C GLY A 26 -23.59 -44.85 -18.08
N GLU A 27 -23.82 -45.27 -19.33
CA GLU A 27 -24.87 -46.22 -19.70
C GLU A 27 -24.69 -47.61 -19.07
N ASP A 28 -23.44 -47.99 -18.77
CA ASP A 28 -23.04 -49.25 -18.16
C ASP A 28 -22.36 -49.07 -16.80
N CYS A 29 -22.45 -47.87 -16.20
CA CYS A 29 -21.80 -47.50 -14.93
C CYS A 29 -20.27 -47.67 -14.89
N ALA A 30 -19.60 -47.77 -16.05
CA ALA A 30 -18.15 -47.94 -16.09
C ALA A 30 -17.36 -46.66 -15.76
N LYS A 31 -18.00 -45.48 -15.81
CA LYS A 31 -17.31 -44.20 -15.58
C LYS A 31 -17.40 -43.82 -14.11
N ALA A 32 -16.30 -43.37 -13.52
CA ALA A 32 -16.37 -42.71 -12.22
C ALA A 32 -17.18 -41.41 -12.35
N ASP A 33 -18.23 -41.26 -11.55
CA ASP A 33 -19.06 -40.06 -11.50
C ASP A 33 -18.41 -39.05 -10.55
N CYS A 34 -18.01 -37.91 -11.12
CA CYS A 34 -17.33 -36.84 -10.39
C CYS A 34 -18.24 -35.61 -10.30
N PRO A 35 -18.18 -34.88 -9.18
CA PRO A 35 -19.00 -33.68 -8.99
C PRO A 35 -18.70 -32.67 -10.10
N ASN A 36 -19.77 -32.20 -10.76
CA ASN A 36 -19.76 -31.31 -11.93
C ASN A 36 -18.72 -31.65 -13.02
N ALA A 37 -18.38 -32.92 -13.20
CA ALA A 37 -17.30 -33.36 -14.10
C ALA A 37 -15.98 -32.59 -13.88
N CYS A 38 -15.66 -32.30 -12.61
CA CYS A 38 -14.51 -31.50 -12.20
C CYS A 38 -14.45 -30.12 -12.85
N SER A 39 -15.61 -29.57 -13.22
CA SER A 39 -15.80 -28.25 -13.87
C SER A 39 -14.94 -28.03 -15.11
N GLY A 40 -14.42 -29.10 -15.74
CA GLY A 40 -13.45 -29.01 -16.83
C GLY A 40 -12.06 -28.49 -16.41
N HIS A 41 -11.77 -28.46 -15.11
CA HIS A 41 -10.54 -27.94 -14.51
C HIS A 41 -9.81 -28.97 -13.65
N GLY A 42 -10.08 -30.25 -13.88
CA GLY A 42 -9.43 -31.33 -13.16
C GLY A 42 -9.63 -32.69 -13.82
N SER A 43 -8.90 -33.67 -13.31
CA SER A 43 -9.01 -35.06 -13.73
C SER A 43 -9.80 -35.85 -12.69
N CYS A 44 -10.86 -36.56 -13.12
CA CYS A 44 -11.64 -37.43 -12.26
C CYS A 44 -10.88 -38.74 -11.98
N ASN A 45 -10.68 -39.09 -10.71
CA ASN A 45 -10.06 -40.37 -10.34
C ASN A 45 -11.10 -41.49 -10.16
N LYS A 46 -10.61 -42.73 -10.05
CA LYS A 46 -11.44 -43.94 -9.90
C LYS A 46 -12.35 -43.99 -8.66
N HIS A 47 -12.21 -43.06 -7.73
CA HIS A 47 -13.04 -42.96 -6.53
C HIS A 47 -14.04 -41.79 -6.59
N GLY A 48 -14.25 -41.19 -7.76
CA GLY A 48 -15.19 -40.07 -7.92
C GLY A 48 -14.70 -38.75 -7.30
N ARG A 49 -13.39 -38.58 -7.08
CA ARG A 49 -12.80 -37.32 -6.60
C ARG A 49 -12.05 -36.60 -7.71
N CYS A 50 -12.20 -35.28 -7.76
CA CYS A 50 -11.52 -34.43 -8.70
C CYS A 50 -10.10 -34.10 -8.24
N GLN A 51 -9.13 -34.29 -9.13
CA GLN A 51 -7.77 -33.78 -8.98
C GLN A 51 -7.65 -32.51 -9.82
N CYS A 52 -7.71 -31.36 -9.17
CA CYS A 52 -7.71 -30.07 -9.86
C CYS A 52 -6.37 -29.77 -10.53
N TRP A 53 -6.43 -29.19 -11.72
CA TRP A 53 -5.27 -28.63 -12.40
C TRP A 53 -4.84 -27.35 -11.69
N GLY A 54 -3.59 -26.92 -11.90
CA GLY A 54 -3.02 -25.77 -11.21
C GLY A 54 -3.91 -24.52 -11.32
N GLN A 55 -4.02 -23.78 -10.22
CA GLN A 55 -4.91 -22.61 -10.05
C GLN A 55 -6.40 -22.93 -9.85
N TRP A 56 -6.78 -24.19 -9.64
CA TRP A 56 -8.14 -24.60 -9.30
C TRP A 56 -8.18 -25.45 -8.02
N SER A 57 -9.29 -25.35 -7.30
CA SER A 57 -9.55 -25.98 -6.01
C SER A 57 -11.05 -26.19 -5.79
N GLY A 58 -11.41 -26.78 -4.65
CA GLY A 58 -12.78 -27.19 -4.37
C GLY A 58 -13.06 -28.64 -4.76
N GLU A 59 -14.22 -29.16 -4.34
CA GLU A 59 -14.60 -30.57 -4.54
C GLU A 59 -14.76 -30.95 -6.02
N ASP A 60 -15.16 -29.98 -6.84
CA ASP A 60 -15.39 -30.09 -8.28
C ASP A 60 -14.47 -29.19 -9.11
N CYS A 61 -13.39 -28.66 -8.52
CA CYS A 61 -12.47 -27.75 -9.19
C CYS A 61 -13.11 -26.47 -9.79
N SER A 62 -14.27 -26.05 -9.27
CA SER A 62 -14.93 -24.80 -9.69
C SER A 62 -14.28 -23.54 -9.10
N THR A 63 -13.51 -23.67 -8.02
CA THR A 63 -12.94 -22.52 -7.31
C THR A 63 -11.55 -22.19 -7.82
N ARG A 64 -11.34 -20.98 -8.33
CA ARG A 64 -9.99 -20.51 -8.67
C ARG A 64 -9.15 -20.31 -7.40
N SER A 65 -8.02 -20.98 -7.35
CA SER A 65 -7.01 -20.76 -6.31
C SER A 65 -6.31 -19.42 -6.55
N CYS A 66 -5.99 -18.71 -5.48
CA CYS A 66 -5.22 -17.47 -5.58
C CYS A 66 -3.71 -17.71 -5.63
N PRO A 67 -2.95 -16.83 -6.30
CA PRO A 67 -1.49 -16.91 -6.34
C PRO A 67 -0.92 -16.82 -4.92
N ASN A 68 -0.05 -17.78 -4.56
CA ASN A 68 0.62 -17.88 -3.26
C ASN A 68 -0.31 -17.74 -2.04
N GLU A 69 -1.59 -18.13 -2.16
CA GLU A 69 -2.59 -17.95 -1.09
C GLU A 69 -2.66 -16.49 -0.58
N CYS A 70 -2.45 -15.53 -1.48
CA CYS A 70 -2.35 -14.09 -1.17
C CYS A 70 -1.30 -13.77 -0.08
N ASN A 71 -0.28 -14.62 0.06
CA ASN A 71 0.74 -14.60 1.11
C ASN A 71 0.16 -14.51 2.54
N GLY A 72 -1.10 -14.92 2.75
CA GLY A 72 -1.82 -14.74 4.02
C GLY A 72 -2.12 -13.27 4.39
N LYS A 73 -2.04 -12.34 3.42
CA LYS A 73 -2.20 -10.88 3.61
C LYS A 73 -3.41 -10.31 2.87
N GLY A 74 -4.30 -11.18 2.41
CA GLY A 74 -5.44 -10.81 1.58
C GLY A 74 -6.51 -11.90 1.56
N ILE A 75 -7.69 -11.51 1.11
CA ILE A 75 -8.81 -12.42 0.86
C ILE A 75 -8.71 -12.89 -0.58
N CYS A 76 -8.81 -14.20 -0.79
CA CYS A 76 -8.92 -14.77 -2.12
C CYS A 76 -10.37 -14.65 -2.63
N ASP A 77 -10.58 -13.87 -3.68
CA ASP A 77 -11.87 -13.76 -4.37
C ASP A 77 -11.73 -14.24 -5.82
N ASN A 78 -12.20 -15.47 -6.07
CA ASN A 78 -12.22 -16.11 -7.40
C ASN A 78 -10.88 -16.04 -8.16
N GLY A 79 -9.77 -16.31 -7.47
CA GLY A 79 -8.41 -16.26 -8.03
C GLY A 79 -7.76 -14.88 -8.05
N ASN A 80 -8.47 -13.83 -7.62
CA ASN A 80 -7.90 -12.50 -7.39
C ASN A 80 -7.62 -12.31 -5.90
N CYS A 81 -6.42 -11.85 -5.56
CA CYS A 81 -6.13 -11.43 -4.21
C CYS A 81 -6.63 -10.01 -3.96
N ILE A 82 -7.60 -9.89 -3.07
CA ILE A 82 -8.00 -8.62 -2.49
C ILE A 82 -7.09 -8.39 -1.29
N CYS A 83 -6.08 -7.54 -1.46
CA CYS A 83 -5.14 -7.25 -0.38
C CYS A 83 -5.84 -6.57 0.78
N ASP A 84 -5.67 -7.15 1.96
CA ASP A 84 -6.42 -6.74 3.13
C ASP A 84 -5.91 -5.37 3.61
N ILE A 85 -6.79 -4.37 3.53
CA ILE A 85 -6.56 -3.06 4.12
C ILE A 85 -6.94 -3.03 5.61
N THR A 86 -7.55 -4.10 6.12
CA THR A 86 -8.33 -4.14 7.38
C THR A 86 -7.84 -5.15 8.42
N TYR A 87 -6.96 -6.10 8.09
CA TYR A 87 -6.17 -6.83 9.11
C TYR A 87 -4.91 -6.05 9.53
N SER A 88 -5.14 -4.81 9.93
CA SER A 88 -4.39 -4.08 10.94
C SER A 88 -4.63 -4.73 12.32
N GLY A 89 -4.27 -6.00 12.46
CA GLY A 89 -4.18 -6.67 13.76
C GLY A 89 -2.89 -6.24 14.45
N CYS A 90 -3.01 -5.28 15.37
CA CYS A 90 -1.95 -4.88 16.29
C CYS A 90 -1.26 -6.09 16.93
N HIS A 91 0.08 -6.17 16.87
CA HIS A 91 0.80 -6.85 17.93
C HIS A 91 0.70 -5.98 19.19
N THR A 92 0.11 -6.55 20.23
CA THR A 92 0.19 -6.06 21.60
C THR A 92 1.65 -5.76 21.96
N ASN A 93 1.94 -4.49 22.25
CA ASN A 93 3.16 -3.89 22.85
C ASN A 93 4.14 -3.07 22.00
N LEU A 94 3.83 -2.66 20.75
CA LEU A 94 4.51 -1.49 20.15
C LEU A 94 3.68 -0.85 19.02
N HIS A 95 2.86 0.14 19.36
CA HIS A 95 1.92 0.86 18.47
C HIS A 95 2.56 1.50 17.23
N ILE A 96 2.89 0.76 16.14
CA ILE A 96 3.04 1.32 14.78
C ILE A 96 2.64 0.27 13.73
N CYS A 97 1.55 0.52 12.97
CA CYS A 97 1.12 -0.26 11.81
C CYS A 97 1.20 0.63 10.55
N HIS A 98 2.19 0.43 9.66
CA HIS A 98 2.37 1.31 8.49
C HIS A 98 2.84 0.56 7.21
N PHE A 99 2.20 -0.56 6.84
CA PHE A 99 2.54 -1.27 5.59
C PHE A 99 1.29 -1.70 4.83
N TYR A 100 0.96 -1.01 3.75
CA TYR A 100 -0.03 -1.45 2.78
C TYR A 100 0.61 -2.55 1.91
N CYS A 101 -0.07 -3.66 1.66
CA CYS A 101 0.40 -4.70 0.75
C CYS A 101 -0.34 -4.59 -0.59
N THR A 102 0.38 -4.73 -1.70
CA THR A 102 -0.14 -4.64 -3.06
C THR A 102 0.44 -5.77 -3.93
N GLY A 103 0.07 -5.79 -5.21
CA GLY A 103 0.48 -6.84 -6.14
C GLY A 103 -0.54 -7.98 -6.24
N SER A 104 -0.37 -8.85 -7.24
CA SER A 104 -1.33 -9.92 -7.57
C SER A 104 -1.50 -10.97 -6.48
N ASP A 105 -0.55 -11.08 -5.57
CA ASP A 105 -0.52 -12.01 -4.44
C ASP A 105 -0.35 -11.30 -3.09
N CYS A 106 -0.46 -9.96 -3.04
CA CYS A 106 -0.24 -9.15 -1.84
C CYS A 106 1.16 -9.30 -1.21
N GLY A 107 2.14 -9.77 -1.99
CA GLY A 107 3.53 -9.89 -1.54
C GLY A 107 4.29 -8.57 -1.51
N ARG A 108 3.86 -7.56 -2.28
CA ARG A 108 4.60 -6.30 -2.45
C ARG A 108 4.27 -5.30 -1.34
N ARG A 109 5.30 -4.80 -0.67
CA ARG A 109 5.14 -3.67 0.28
C ARG A 109 4.87 -2.39 -0.51
N SER A 110 3.84 -1.66 -0.12
CA SER A 110 3.48 -0.35 -0.64
C SER A 110 3.75 0.72 0.41
N CYS A 111 4.25 1.85 -0.07
CA CYS A 111 4.49 3.00 0.77
C CYS A 111 3.19 3.75 1.05
N VAL A 112 3.15 4.34 2.24
CA VAL A 112 2.02 5.16 2.71
C VAL A 112 1.77 6.28 1.72
N ASN A 113 0.52 6.40 1.25
CA ASN A 113 0.08 7.42 0.28
C ASN A 113 0.95 7.56 -0.97
N ASP A 114 1.64 6.49 -1.39
CA ASP A 114 2.62 6.51 -2.48
C ASP A 114 3.64 7.66 -2.36
N CYS A 115 4.08 7.92 -1.13
CA CYS A 115 4.99 9.02 -0.79
C CYS A 115 4.49 10.40 -1.25
N ASN A 116 3.16 10.57 -1.39
CA ASN A 116 2.48 11.77 -1.90
C ASN A 116 3.04 12.31 -3.24
N GLY A 117 3.69 11.46 -4.04
CA GLY A 117 4.41 11.90 -5.25
C GLY A 117 5.65 12.78 -4.97
N HIS A 118 6.06 12.90 -3.71
CA HIS A 118 7.18 13.69 -3.23
C HIS A 118 8.36 12.84 -2.73
N GLY A 119 8.34 11.54 -2.98
CA GLY A 119 9.42 10.63 -2.65
C GLY A 119 9.48 9.43 -3.58
N ARG A 120 10.46 8.56 -3.34
CA ARG A 120 10.53 7.24 -3.94
C ARG A 120 10.28 6.19 -2.87
N CYS A 121 9.38 5.25 -3.17
CA CYS A 121 9.13 4.11 -2.30
C CYS A 121 10.31 3.13 -2.32
N GLU A 122 10.84 2.78 -1.15
CA GLU A 122 11.85 1.74 -1.00
C GLU A 122 11.16 0.39 -0.79
N GLU A 123 11.16 -0.44 -1.84
CA GLU A 123 10.33 -1.65 -1.91
C GLU A 123 10.64 -2.69 -0.83
N GLU A 124 11.90 -2.78 -0.38
CA GLU A 124 12.31 -3.70 0.67
C GLU A 124 11.80 -3.27 2.05
N SER A 125 11.85 -1.98 2.36
CA SER A 125 11.52 -1.45 3.69
C SER A 125 10.09 -0.92 3.79
N GLY A 126 9.43 -0.63 2.66
CA GLY A 126 8.15 0.07 2.62
C GLY A 126 8.24 1.54 3.07
N ARG A 127 9.44 2.11 3.19
CA ARG A 127 9.66 3.50 3.61
C ARG A 127 9.73 4.43 2.41
N CYS A 128 9.23 5.65 2.60
CA CYS A 128 9.42 6.72 1.63
C CYS A 128 10.77 7.39 1.81
N ARG A 129 11.55 7.41 0.73
CA ARG A 129 12.71 8.28 0.61
C ARG A 129 12.28 9.58 -0.04
N CYS A 130 12.09 10.62 0.77
CA CYS A 130 11.58 11.91 0.30
C CYS A 130 12.58 12.68 -0.57
N ASN A 131 12.06 13.36 -1.57
CA ASN A 131 12.81 14.18 -2.50
C ASN A 131 13.00 15.59 -1.94
N GLY A 132 14.16 16.20 -2.21
CA GLY A 132 14.41 17.62 -1.93
C GLY A 132 14.14 18.01 -0.48
N ASN A 133 13.18 18.91 -0.29
CA ASN A 133 12.79 19.47 1.00
C ASN A 133 11.47 18.87 1.54
N TRP A 134 11.13 17.63 1.19
CA TRP A 134 10.00 16.91 1.80
C TRP A 134 10.47 15.98 2.93
N GLU A 135 9.59 15.70 3.88
CA GLU A 135 9.79 14.78 5.01
C GLU A 135 8.46 14.22 5.54
N GLY A 136 8.56 13.45 6.62
CA GLY A 136 7.46 12.62 7.12
C GLY A 136 7.50 11.22 6.50
N ASP A 137 6.70 10.31 7.07
CA ASP A 137 6.68 8.90 6.67
C ASP A 137 6.16 8.69 5.23
N ASP A 138 5.39 9.65 4.72
CA ASP A 138 4.82 9.66 3.38
C ASP A 138 5.21 10.90 2.56
N CYS A 139 6.23 11.66 2.98
CA CYS A 139 6.71 12.86 2.29
C CYS A 139 5.66 13.98 2.10
N SER A 140 4.64 14.04 2.95
CA SER A 140 3.63 15.10 2.95
C SER A 140 4.09 16.41 3.59
N VAL A 141 5.18 16.41 4.37
CA VAL A 141 5.63 17.57 5.13
C VAL A 141 6.70 18.33 4.36
N ARG A 142 6.47 19.60 4.06
CA ARG A 142 7.46 20.46 3.38
C ARG A 142 8.37 21.13 4.40
N ARG A 143 9.66 20.76 4.43
CA ARG A 143 10.69 21.36 5.28
C ARG A 143 10.86 22.84 5.02
N CYS A 144 11.00 23.59 6.10
CA CYS A 144 11.42 24.97 6.04
C CYS A 144 12.95 25.12 5.97
N PRO A 145 13.44 26.21 5.35
CA PRO A 145 14.88 26.51 5.32
C PRO A 145 15.45 26.59 6.74
N ARG A 146 16.32 25.63 7.09
CA ARG A 146 16.96 25.51 8.42
C ARG A 146 15.99 25.59 9.60
N ASP A 147 14.78 25.07 9.44
CA ASP A 147 13.75 25.15 10.48
C ASP A 147 13.52 26.57 11.01
N CYS A 148 13.55 27.54 10.08
CA CYS A 148 13.42 28.97 10.37
C CYS A 148 14.47 29.48 11.39
N SER A 149 15.60 28.77 11.51
CA SER A 149 16.70 29.05 12.44
C SER A 149 16.24 29.24 13.90
N GLY A 150 15.07 28.69 14.28
CA GLY A 150 14.46 28.90 15.59
C GLY A 150 13.84 30.30 15.82
N HIS A 151 13.69 31.11 14.77
CA HIS A 151 13.24 32.50 14.82
C HIS A 151 12.01 32.77 13.94
N GLY A 152 11.12 31.78 13.88
CA GLY A 152 9.89 31.90 13.15
C GLY A 152 9.14 30.58 13.06
N GLU A 153 7.95 30.66 12.50
CA GLU A 153 7.06 29.54 12.30
C GLU A 153 7.18 28.99 10.87
N CYS A 154 7.30 27.67 10.75
CA CYS A 154 7.30 27.00 9.46
C CYS A 154 5.87 26.81 8.95
N ILE A 155 5.51 27.51 7.87
CA ILE A 155 4.17 27.44 7.28
C ILE A 155 4.31 26.94 5.85
N ASN A 156 3.88 25.69 5.61
CA ASN A 156 3.95 25.03 4.31
C ASN A 156 5.32 25.21 3.64
N GLY A 157 6.44 24.96 4.33
CA GLY A 157 7.81 25.10 3.81
C GLY A 157 8.32 26.53 3.56
N ARG A 158 7.63 27.56 4.09
CA ARG A 158 8.11 28.94 4.13
C ARG A 158 8.12 29.44 5.57
N CYS A 159 9.19 30.12 5.95
CA CYS A 159 9.29 30.72 7.27
C CYS A 159 8.51 32.02 7.37
N ARG A 160 7.64 32.11 8.37
CA ARG A 160 7.11 33.37 8.90
C ARG A 160 7.98 33.77 10.08
N CYS A 161 8.87 34.73 9.86
CA CYS A 161 9.83 35.15 10.88
C CYS A 161 9.17 35.91 12.03
N ASP A 162 9.74 35.74 13.21
CA ASP A 162 9.42 36.56 14.38
C ASP A 162 9.77 38.03 14.11
N GLU A 163 9.18 38.93 14.90
CA GLU A 163 9.19 40.38 14.61
C GLU A 163 10.60 40.95 14.38
N GLN A 164 11.60 40.44 15.10
CA GLN A 164 13.00 40.90 15.03
C GLN A 164 13.83 40.20 13.94
N TRP A 165 13.28 39.22 13.22
CA TRP A 165 14.03 38.38 12.30
C TRP A 165 13.51 38.48 10.87
N ALA A 166 14.40 38.22 9.92
CA ALA A 166 14.12 38.34 8.50
C ALA A 166 14.93 37.35 7.66
N GLY A 167 14.57 37.31 6.37
CA GLY A 167 15.16 36.42 5.38
C GLY A 167 14.43 35.08 5.27
N LYS A 168 14.76 34.30 4.22
CA LYS A 168 14.06 33.04 3.90
C LYS A 168 14.09 31.98 5.02
N ALA A 169 15.10 32.06 5.89
CA ALA A 169 15.33 31.15 7.01
C ALA A 169 15.31 31.87 8.38
N CYS A 170 14.85 33.14 8.44
CA CYS A 170 14.81 33.96 9.65
C CYS A 170 16.15 34.09 10.39
N ARG A 171 17.25 34.18 9.64
CA ARG A 171 18.60 34.30 10.19
C ARG A 171 19.12 35.74 10.30
N VAL A 172 18.40 36.70 9.73
CA VAL A 172 18.85 38.09 9.65
C VAL A 172 18.13 38.88 10.74
N LEU A 173 18.89 39.40 11.71
CA LEU A 173 18.31 40.31 12.69
C LEU A 173 17.92 41.62 11.97
N ARG A 174 16.69 42.06 12.16
CA ARG A 174 16.18 43.33 11.64
C ARG A 174 16.81 44.47 12.42
N CYS A 175 17.13 45.55 11.72
CA CYS A 175 17.64 46.74 12.37
C CYS A 175 16.50 47.60 12.93
N LEU A 176 16.77 48.26 14.05
CA LEU A 176 15.85 49.18 14.70
C LEU A 176 15.35 50.23 13.69
N ASN A 177 14.03 50.41 13.61
CA ASN A 177 13.34 51.33 12.70
C ASN A 177 13.78 51.27 11.22
N GLY A 178 14.32 50.13 10.76
CA GLY A 178 14.86 50.01 9.41
C GLY A 178 15.99 51.01 9.12
N CYS A 179 16.78 51.36 10.14
CA CYS A 179 17.80 52.41 10.07
C CYS A 179 17.26 53.77 9.64
N SER A 180 15.99 54.07 9.95
CA SER A 180 15.29 55.32 9.61
C SER A 180 15.40 55.71 8.14
N SER A 181 15.65 54.73 7.25
CA SER A 181 16.02 54.94 5.83
C SER A 181 17.30 55.76 5.59
N ASN A 182 18.04 56.10 6.64
CA ASN A 182 19.28 56.88 6.61
C ASN A 182 20.54 56.01 6.74
N GLY A 183 20.40 54.69 6.72
CA GLY A 183 21.53 53.77 6.82
C GLY A 183 21.26 52.42 6.17
N LYS A 184 22.32 51.63 6.06
CA LYS A 184 22.23 50.24 5.60
C LYS A 184 22.15 49.31 6.80
N CYS A 185 21.13 48.47 6.81
CA CYS A 185 20.99 47.45 7.85
C CYS A 185 21.95 46.28 7.59
N ARG A 186 22.83 45.99 8.56
CA ARG A 186 23.69 44.79 8.58
C ARG A 186 23.46 44.01 9.86
N ASN A 187 22.63 42.97 9.76
CA ASN A 187 22.34 42.00 10.82
C ASN A 187 22.05 42.64 12.19
N GLY A 188 21.06 43.54 12.23
CA GLY A 188 20.65 44.26 13.45
C GLY A 188 21.37 45.59 13.68
N THR A 189 22.52 45.81 13.05
CA THR A 189 23.30 47.05 13.19
C THR A 189 23.08 47.99 12.00
N CYS A 190 22.81 49.26 12.29
CA CYS A 190 22.69 50.29 11.26
C CYS A 190 24.05 50.93 10.95
N GLU A 191 24.46 50.84 9.69
CA GLU A 191 25.56 51.62 9.14
C GLU A 191 25.00 52.93 8.57
N CYS A 192 25.12 54.02 9.32
CA CYS A 192 24.54 55.30 8.93
C CYS A 192 25.25 55.93 7.72
N SER A 193 24.45 56.58 6.89
CA SER A 193 24.94 57.42 5.78
C SER A 193 25.57 58.70 6.34
N GLN A 194 26.34 59.42 5.50
CA GLN A 194 26.92 60.71 5.89
C GLN A 194 25.82 61.65 6.42
N GLU A 195 26.15 62.41 7.48
CA GLU A 195 25.27 63.32 8.23
C GLU A 195 24.26 62.68 9.18
N TRP A 196 24.29 61.36 9.39
CA TRP A 196 23.40 60.68 10.35
C TRP A 196 24.18 59.83 11.35
N THR A 197 23.66 59.75 12.57
CA THR A 197 24.24 59.03 13.69
C THR A 197 23.15 58.39 14.56
N GLY A 198 23.58 57.63 15.57
CA GLY A 198 22.71 56.91 16.49
C GLY A 198 22.42 55.46 16.08
N PRO A 199 21.75 54.69 16.94
CA PRO A 199 21.54 53.24 16.78
C PRO A 199 20.65 52.87 15.59
N ASP A 200 19.82 53.79 15.11
CA ASP A 200 18.92 53.63 13.96
C ASP A 200 19.03 54.76 12.93
N CYS A 201 20.11 55.55 12.97
CA CYS A 201 20.35 56.67 12.05
C CYS A 201 19.24 57.74 12.03
N SER A 202 18.53 57.92 13.15
CA SER A 202 17.48 58.93 13.29
C SER A 202 18.02 60.33 13.66
N ALA A 203 19.25 60.42 14.18
CA ALA A 203 19.83 61.69 14.62
C ALA A 203 20.78 62.26 13.56
N PRO A 204 20.75 63.57 13.29
CA PRO A 204 21.77 64.23 12.47
C PRO A 204 23.11 64.31 13.23
N GLN A 205 24.21 64.31 12.48
CA GLN A 205 25.59 64.37 13.00
C GLN A 205 26.06 65.79 13.33
#